data_AF-A0A9W8MSN2-F1
#
_entry.id   AF-A0A9W8MSN2-F1
#
_cell.length_a   1.000
_cell.length_b   1.000
_cell.length_c   1.000
_cell.angle_alpha   90.00
_cell.angle_beta   90.00
_cell.angle_gamma   90.00
#
_symmetry.space_group_name_H-M   'P 1'
#
loop_
_entity.id
_entity.type
_entity.pdbx_description
1 polymer ?
#
loop_
_entity_poly.entity_id
_entity_poly.type
_entity_poly.pdbx_seq_one_letter_code
_entity_poly.pdbx_strand_id
1 'polypeptide(L)'
;MPGEQQQHSQQHSWASRLRNAGWLVLHHAKKHTGVGIVCAVAYFDPGNWGVDLQAGSQFGYRLLFIVLLAGLFAVFLQVLATRLGCVTGIDLASHSRLLLYNRPKHTLLYRWLGLYPLYILAEIAIIATDLAELLGSAIALCMLFPKLQLWHGVLITAFDVIFILAMGDPLRGKPVRTFELLIAAMVLAVLICMIVIISKVDVNWADAFQGYIPSKYIFGSGWNLHV
;
A
#
# COMPACT_ATOMS: atom_id res chain seq x y z
N MET A 1 33.63 44.77 37.91
CA MET A 1 32.17 44.74 37.70
C MET A 1 31.82 43.50 36.87
N PRO A 2 31.57 42.34 37.50
CA PRO A 2 31.18 41.12 36.80
C PRO A 2 29.66 40.94 36.89
N GLY A 3 28.91 41.65 36.04
CA GLY A 3 27.45 41.70 36.15
C GLY A 3 26.66 41.61 34.85
N GLU A 4 27.28 41.79 33.67
CA GLU A 4 26.50 41.96 32.42
C GLU A 4 26.73 40.86 31.37
N GLN A 5 27.62 39.89 31.60
CA GLN A 5 27.89 38.84 30.61
C GLN A 5 27.09 37.54 30.79
N GLN A 6 26.23 37.44 31.81
CA GLN A 6 25.42 36.23 32.05
C GLN A 6 24.01 36.28 31.45
N GLN A 7 23.58 37.39 30.84
CA GLN A 7 22.20 37.54 30.35
C GLN A 7 22.00 37.22 28.86
N HIS A 8 23.08 37.05 28.08
CA HIS A 8 22.99 36.75 26.63
C HIS A 8 23.05 35.27 26.26
N SER A 9 23.15 34.35 27.23
CA SER A 9 23.35 32.91 26.96
C SER A 9 22.07 32.06 26.93
N GLN A 10 20.88 32.60 27.25
CA GLN A 10 19.63 31.82 27.32
C GLN A 10 18.70 31.94 26.11
N GLN A 11 18.87 32.92 25.23
CA GLN A 11 17.90 33.20 24.15
C GLN A 11 18.04 32.31 22.91
N HIS A 12 19.15 31.56 22.77
CA HIS A 12 19.45 30.73 21.59
C HIS A 12 18.97 29.27 21.66
N SER A 13 18.31 28.84 22.74
CA SER A 13 18.11 27.40 23.01
C SER A 13 16.87 26.79 22.32
N TRP A 14 15.75 27.50 22.21
CA TRP A 14 14.49 26.88 21.78
C TRP A 14 14.29 26.84 20.26
N ALA A 15 14.56 27.92 19.55
CA ALA A 15 14.42 27.97 18.09
C ALA A 15 15.44 27.06 17.37
N SER A 16 16.66 26.98 17.89
CA SER A 16 17.70 26.07 17.38
C SER A 16 17.37 24.60 17.66
N ARG A 17 16.78 24.28 18.81
CA ARG A 17 16.27 22.95 19.14
C ARG A 17 15.10 22.53 18.25
N LEU A 18 14.14 23.42 17.98
CA LEU A 18 13.04 23.14 17.05
C LEU A 18 13.53 22.97 15.62
N ARG A 19 14.48 23.79 15.16
CA ARG A 19 15.11 23.64 13.84
C ARG A 19 15.91 22.33 13.74
N ASN A 20 16.67 21.98 14.76
CA ASN A 20 17.46 20.75 14.79
C ASN A 20 16.57 19.52 14.90
N ALA A 21 15.49 19.58 15.70
CA ALA A 21 14.48 18.53 15.77
C ALA A 21 13.74 18.38 14.44
N GLY A 22 13.34 19.49 13.81
CA GLY A 22 12.71 19.49 12.48
C GLY A 22 13.64 18.92 11.41
N TRP A 23 14.92 19.30 11.41
CA TRP A 23 15.91 18.76 10.49
C TRP A 23 16.18 17.27 10.75
N LEU A 24 16.23 16.86 12.02
CA LEU A 24 16.39 15.46 12.41
C LEU A 24 15.19 14.62 11.98
N VAL A 25 13.97 15.10 12.19
CA VAL A 25 12.72 14.45 11.74
C VAL A 25 12.68 14.37 10.22
N LEU A 26 13.02 15.45 9.51
CA LEU A 26 13.06 15.47 8.05
C LEU A 26 14.14 14.51 7.50
N HIS A 27 15.30 14.44 8.15
CA HIS A 27 16.38 13.54 7.79
C HIS A 27 15.99 12.07 8.01
N HIS A 28 15.35 11.77 9.16
CA HIS A 28 14.86 10.42 9.46
C HIS A 28 13.71 10.02 8.55
N ALA A 29 12.77 10.92 8.26
CA ALA A 29 11.71 10.72 7.29
C ALA A 29 12.31 10.41 5.91
N LYS A 30 13.14 11.30 5.35
CA LYS A 30 13.77 11.08 4.04
C LYS A 30 14.61 9.79 3.93
N LYS A 31 15.14 9.29 5.05
CA LYS A 31 15.96 8.07 5.09
C LYS A 31 15.14 6.78 5.23
N HIS A 32 13.97 6.83 5.86
CA HIS A 32 13.17 5.63 6.18
C HIS A 32 11.78 5.60 5.52
N THR A 33 11.32 6.70 4.90
CA THR A 33 10.00 6.78 4.24
C THR A 33 9.89 5.85 3.03
N GLY A 34 10.97 5.68 2.27
CA GLY A 34 11.58 4.37 2.17
C GLY A 34 10.67 3.20 1.77
N VAL A 35 10.76 2.24 2.68
CA VAL A 35 9.98 1.03 2.80
C VAL A 35 8.47 1.32 2.86
N GLY A 36 8.07 2.43 3.51
CA GLY A 36 6.66 2.79 3.65
C GLY A 36 6.00 3.14 2.32
N ILE A 37 6.70 3.84 1.43
CA ILE A 37 6.20 4.14 0.07
C ILE A 37 6.03 2.84 -0.71
N VAL A 38 7.03 1.96 -0.68
CA VAL A 38 6.97 0.66 -1.38
C VAL A 38 5.78 -0.17 -0.89
N CYS A 39 5.54 -0.22 0.42
CA CYS A 39 4.34 -0.89 0.97
C CYS A 39 3.04 -0.22 0.53
N ALA A 40 3.00 1.12 0.43
CA ALA A 40 1.80 1.83 0.01
C ALA A 40 1.45 1.56 -1.46
N VAL A 41 2.44 1.32 -2.33
CA VAL A 41 2.20 1.02 -3.76
C VAL A 41 1.37 -0.24 -3.97
N ALA A 42 1.49 -1.23 -3.09
CA ALA A 42 0.70 -2.45 -3.16
C ALA A 42 -0.82 -2.21 -3.02
N TYR A 43 -1.24 -1.04 -2.56
CA TYR A 43 -2.66 -0.64 -2.50
C TYR A 43 -3.11 0.18 -3.72
N PHE A 44 -2.20 0.52 -4.62
CA PHE A 44 -2.47 1.24 -5.88
C PHE A 44 -2.38 0.30 -7.09
N ASP A 45 -2.61 -0.99 -6.90
CA ASP A 45 -2.61 -2.00 -7.95
C ASP A 45 -3.85 -1.85 -8.87
N PRO A 46 -3.73 -2.22 -10.15
CA PRO A 46 -4.85 -2.15 -11.10
C PRO A 46 -6.00 -3.10 -10.75
N GLY A 47 -5.76 -4.13 -9.92
CA GLY A 47 -6.79 -5.07 -9.49
C GLY A 47 -7.87 -4.40 -8.66
N ASN A 48 -7.47 -3.54 -7.72
CA ASN A 48 -8.40 -2.77 -6.89
C ASN A 48 -9.18 -1.71 -7.70
N TRP A 49 -8.55 -1.09 -8.69
CA TRP A 49 -9.20 -0.01 -9.47
C TRP A 49 -10.41 -0.48 -10.26
N GLY A 50 -10.37 -1.69 -10.82
CA GLY A 50 -11.49 -2.23 -11.59
C GLY A 50 -12.76 -2.36 -10.74
N VAL A 51 -12.61 -2.87 -9.51
CA VAL A 51 -13.71 -3.03 -8.56
C VAL A 51 -14.21 -1.67 -8.08
N ASP A 52 -13.29 -0.74 -7.75
CA ASP A 52 -13.65 0.59 -7.28
C ASP A 52 -14.38 1.42 -8.35
N LEU A 53 -13.92 1.37 -9.60
CA LEU A 53 -14.57 2.05 -10.72
C LEU A 53 -15.94 1.44 -11.04
N GLN A 54 -16.06 0.11 -11.01
CA GLN A 54 -17.34 -0.57 -11.19
C GLN A 54 -18.33 -0.21 -10.08
N ALA A 55 -17.87 -0.24 -8.82
CA ALA A 55 -18.66 0.13 -7.66
C ALA A 55 -19.10 1.61 -7.73
N GLY A 56 -18.20 2.52 -8.10
CA GLY A 56 -18.53 3.93 -8.31
C GLY A 56 -19.54 4.15 -9.44
N SER A 57 -19.44 3.39 -10.54
CA SER A 57 -20.40 3.46 -11.63
C SER A 57 -21.78 2.92 -11.28
N GLN A 58 -21.87 1.90 -10.42
CA GLN A 58 -23.14 1.26 -10.05
C GLN A 58 -23.81 1.92 -8.85
N PHE A 59 -23.03 2.32 -7.84
CA PHE A 59 -23.53 2.79 -6.54
C PHE A 59 -23.21 4.27 -6.26
N GLY A 60 -22.49 4.95 -7.16
CA GLY A 60 -22.06 6.34 -6.96
C GLY A 60 -21.19 6.49 -5.70
N TYR A 61 -21.39 7.58 -4.96
CA TYR A 61 -20.61 7.88 -3.75
C TYR A 61 -21.01 7.05 -2.51
N ARG A 62 -21.99 6.15 -2.60
CA ARG A 62 -22.55 5.47 -1.42
C ARG A 62 -21.59 4.48 -0.74
N LEU A 63 -20.60 3.96 -1.48
CA LEU A 63 -19.61 3.00 -0.97
C LEU A 63 -18.34 3.68 -0.42
N LEU A 64 -18.20 5.01 -0.53
CA LEU A 64 -17.03 5.74 -0.04
C LEU A 64 -16.75 5.48 1.45
N PHE A 65 -17.80 5.37 2.28
CA PHE A 65 -17.63 5.02 3.69
C PHE A 65 -16.97 3.65 3.90
N ILE A 66 -17.32 2.64 3.11
CA ILE A 66 -16.74 1.29 3.22
C ILE A 66 -15.28 1.32 2.78
N VAL A 67 -14.97 2.03 1.69
CA VAL A 67 -13.59 2.20 1.20
C VAL A 67 -12.73 2.91 2.25
N LEU A 68 -13.25 3.96 2.88
CA LEU A 68 -12.57 4.66 3.97
C LEU A 68 -12.29 3.73 5.16
N LEU A 69 -13.31 2.96 5.57
CA LEU A 69 -13.19 2.01 6.68
C LEU A 69 -12.14 0.92 6.38
N ALA A 70 -12.15 0.37 5.17
CA ALA A 70 -11.17 -0.61 4.72
C ALA A 70 -9.74 -0.03 4.75
N GLY A 71 -9.55 1.20 4.28
CA GLY A 71 -8.26 1.89 4.34
C GLY A 71 -7.76 2.11 5.78
N LEU A 72 -8.66 2.47 6.71
CA LEU A 72 -8.30 2.63 8.13
C LEU A 72 -7.86 1.29 8.75
N PHE A 73 -8.57 0.19 8.47
CA PHE A 73 -8.17 -1.14 8.92
C PHE A 73 -6.84 -1.58 8.31
N ALA A 74 -6.60 -1.27 7.02
CA ALA A 74 -5.33 -1.58 6.36
C ALA A 74 -4.15 -0.87 7.05
N VAL A 75 -4.27 0.43 7.33
CA VAL A 75 -3.25 1.20 8.06
C VAL A 75 -3.04 0.62 9.46
N PHE A 76 -4.12 0.30 10.18
CA PHE A 76 -4.04 -0.28 11.52
C PHE A 76 -3.28 -1.62 11.52
N LEU A 77 -3.61 -2.53 10.61
CA LEU A 77 -2.95 -3.82 10.47
C LEU A 77 -1.48 -3.66 10.04
N GLN A 78 -1.18 -2.74 9.12
CA GLN A 78 0.19 -2.46 8.67
C GLN A 78 1.07 -1.91 9.79
N VAL A 79 0.53 -1.05 10.65
CA VAL A 79 1.23 -0.55 11.86
C VAL A 79 1.54 -1.70 12.82
N LEU A 80 0.59 -2.63 13.03
CA LEU A 80 0.82 -3.80 13.88
C LEU A 80 1.91 -4.73 13.30
N ALA A 81 1.86 -5.02 12.00
CA ALA A 81 2.87 -5.83 11.32
C ALA A 81 4.26 -5.20 11.39
N THR A 82 4.35 -3.89 11.18
CA THR A 82 5.61 -3.13 11.28
C THR A 82 6.14 -3.15 12.72
N ARG A 83 5.27 -2.93 13.71
CA ARG A 83 5.66 -2.99 15.13
C ARG A 83 6.15 -4.38 15.54
N LEU A 84 5.51 -5.44 15.05
CA LEU A 84 5.98 -6.80 15.27
C LEU A 84 7.40 -6.97 14.74
N GLY A 85 7.63 -6.65 13.46
CA GLY A 85 8.95 -6.77 12.83
C GLY A 85 10.03 -5.92 13.51
N CYS A 86 9.69 -4.70 13.94
CA CYS A 86 10.64 -3.83 14.66
C CYS A 86 11.02 -4.35 16.05
N VAL A 87 10.09 -5.02 16.76
CA VAL A 87 10.33 -5.50 18.13
C VAL A 87 10.98 -6.88 18.14
N THR A 88 10.52 -7.80 17.29
CA THR A 88 11.01 -9.18 17.28
C THR A 88 12.21 -9.38 16.36
N GLY A 89 12.44 -8.46 15.42
CA GLY A 89 13.48 -8.58 14.39
C GLY A 89 13.22 -9.67 13.35
N ILE A 90 12.03 -10.29 13.35
CA ILE A 90 11.63 -11.33 12.41
C ILE A 90 10.30 -11.00 11.73
N ASP A 91 10.10 -11.53 10.53
CA ASP A 91 8.88 -11.34 9.75
C ASP A 91 7.68 -12.12 10.34
N LEU A 92 6.48 -11.72 9.91
CA LEU A 92 5.22 -12.32 10.40
C LEU A 92 5.10 -13.81 10.08
N ALA A 93 5.63 -14.27 8.93
CA ALA A 93 5.57 -15.66 8.52
C ALA A 93 6.53 -16.53 9.35
N SER A 94 7.73 -16.04 9.65
CA SER A 94 8.65 -16.66 10.59
C SER A 94 8.08 -16.72 12.00
N HIS A 95 7.44 -15.64 12.46
CA HIS A 95 6.81 -15.60 13.78
C HIS A 95 5.62 -16.57 13.87
N SER A 96 4.75 -16.63 12.86
CA SER A 96 3.64 -17.59 12.81
C SER A 96 4.12 -19.03 12.78
N ARG A 97 5.18 -19.32 12.01
CA ARG A 97 5.85 -20.62 12.00
C ARG A 97 6.40 -20.98 13.37
N LEU A 98 7.14 -20.10 14.04
CA LEU A 98 7.71 -20.38 15.36
C LEU A 98 6.63 -20.66 16.41
N LEU A 99 5.56 -19.88 16.41
CA LEU A 99 4.44 -20.05 17.34
C LEU A 99 3.68 -21.36 17.12
N LEU A 100 3.46 -21.76 15.86
CA LEU A 100 2.72 -22.98 15.52
C LEU A 100 3.59 -24.24 15.59
N TYR A 101 4.91 -24.10 15.40
CA TYR A 101 5.85 -25.21 15.38
C TYR A 101 6.30 -25.65 16.79
N ASN A 102 6.55 -24.71 17.71
CA ASN A 102 7.10 -25.02 19.05
C ASN A 102 6.03 -25.32 20.13
N ARG A 103 4.77 -25.58 19.75
CA ARG A 103 3.69 -25.87 20.71
C ARG A 103 3.83 -27.28 21.29
N PRO A 104 3.88 -27.46 22.62
CA PRO A 104 4.14 -28.77 23.24
C PRO A 104 2.96 -29.76 23.21
N LYS A 105 1.73 -29.34 22.87
CA LYS A 105 0.54 -30.22 22.75
C LYS A 105 -0.03 -30.18 21.32
N HIS A 106 -0.31 -31.37 20.77
CA HIS A 106 -0.94 -31.59 19.45
C HIS A 106 -0.20 -30.94 18.26
N THR A 107 1.14 -31.02 18.24
CA THR A 107 2.03 -30.45 17.20
C THR A 107 1.60 -30.78 15.76
N LEU A 108 1.23 -32.03 15.50
CA LEU A 108 0.83 -32.46 14.15
C LEU A 108 -0.50 -31.83 13.71
N LEU A 109 -1.49 -31.73 14.60
CA LEU A 109 -2.80 -31.13 14.26
C LEU A 109 -2.66 -29.64 13.91
N TYR A 110 -1.92 -28.86 14.69
CA TYR A 110 -1.74 -27.43 14.41
C TYR A 110 -0.89 -27.16 13.15
N ARG A 111 0.04 -28.05 12.82
CA ARG A 111 0.80 -27.96 11.56
C ARG A 111 -0.09 -28.23 10.34
N TRP A 112 -0.92 -29.28 10.42
CA TRP A 112 -1.83 -29.67 9.33
C TRP A 112 -3.04 -28.75 9.17
N LEU A 113 -3.63 -28.25 10.26
CA LEU A 113 -4.82 -27.39 10.21
C LEU A 113 -4.50 -25.89 10.21
N GLY A 114 -3.34 -25.49 10.73
CA GLY A 114 -2.96 -24.07 10.81
C GLY A 114 -1.88 -23.70 9.81
N LEU A 115 -0.68 -24.27 9.96
CA LEU A 115 0.51 -23.80 9.24
C LEU A 115 0.43 -24.03 7.73
N TYR A 116 0.13 -25.26 7.28
CA TYR A 116 0.08 -25.55 5.83
C TYR A 116 -1.08 -24.83 5.12
N PRO A 117 -2.31 -24.78 5.67
CA PRO A 117 -3.40 -24.02 5.04
C PRO A 117 -3.10 -22.53 4.97
N LEU A 118 -2.51 -21.94 6.02
CA LEU A 118 -2.13 -20.51 6.00
C LEU A 118 -1.05 -20.24 4.93
N TYR A 119 -0.08 -21.14 4.79
CA TYR A 119 0.94 -21.02 3.75
C TYR A 119 0.33 -21.12 2.35
N ILE A 120 -0.54 -22.12 2.11
CA ILE A 120 -1.22 -22.28 0.82
C ILE A 120 -2.10 -21.07 0.51
N LEU A 121 -2.84 -20.54 1.48
CA LEU A 121 -3.66 -19.33 1.30
C LEU A 121 -2.81 -18.11 0.96
N ALA A 122 -1.65 -17.95 1.62
CA ALA A 122 -0.73 -16.86 1.32
C ALA A 122 -0.14 -16.99 -0.10
N GLU A 123 0.23 -18.20 -0.51
CA GLU A 123 0.74 -18.46 -1.86
C GLU A 123 -0.33 -18.17 -2.92
N ILE A 124 -1.57 -18.64 -2.71
CA ILE A 124 -2.71 -18.35 -3.59
C ILE A 124 -2.98 -16.85 -3.66
N ALA A 125 -2.90 -16.14 -2.53
CA ALA A 125 -3.11 -14.69 -2.49
C ALA A 125 -2.06 -13.94 -3.32
N ILE A 126 -0.78 -14.30 -3.20
CA ILE A 126 0.30 -13.69 -3.99
C ILE A 126 0.11 -13.97 -5.49
N ILE A 127 -0.23 -15.22 -5.86
CA ILE A 127 -0.53 -15.58 -7.26
C ILE A 127 -1.72 -14.77 -7.80
N ALA A 128 -2.75 -14.56 -6.98
CA ALA A 128 -3.93 -13.78 -7.39
C ALA A 128 -3.59 -12.30 -7.60
N THR A 129 -2.76 -11.70 -6.74
CA THR A 129 -2.30 -10.32 -6.89
C THR A 129 -1.43 -10.16 -8.15
N ASP A 130 -0.48 -11.06 -8.37
CA ASP A 130 0.38 -11.04 -9.57
C ASP A 130 -0.44 -11.18 -10.86
N LEU A 131 -1.46 -12.05 -10.87
CA LEU A 131 -2.38 -12.19 -12.00
C LEU A 131 -3.14 -10.88 -12.30
N ALA A 132 -3.58 -10.17 -11.26
CA ALA A 132 -4.29 -8.89 -11.44
C ALA A 132 -3.37 -7.81 -12.03
N GLU A 133 -2.12 -7.73 -11.57
CA GLU A 133 -1.11 -6.79 -12.10
C GLU A 133 -0.75 -7.11 -13.57
N LEU A 134 -0.56 -8.39 -13.88
CA LEU A 134 -0.28 -8.87 -15.24
C LEU A 134 -1.43 -8.52 -16.19
N LEU A 135 -2.67 -8.81 -15.80
CA LEU A 135 -3.84 -8.52 -16.62
C LEU A 135 -4.05 -7.00 -16.80
N GLY A 136 -3.90 -6.22 -15.72
CA GLY A 136 -4.00 -4.76 -15.78
C GLY A 136 -2.99 -4.16 -16.75
N SER A 137 -1.73 -4.61 -16.67
CA SER A 137 -0.64 -4.15 -17.55
C SER A 137 -0.86 -4.57 -19.00
N ALA A 138 -1.30 -5.81 -19.25
CA ALA A 138 -1.59 -6.30 -20.59
C ALA A 138 -2.74 -5.52 -21.25
N ILE A 139 -3.82 -5.25 -20.50
CA ILE A 139 -4.96 -4.45 -20.99
C ILE A 139 -4.52 -3.00 -21.27
N ALA A 140 -3.71 -2.41 -20.40
CA ALA A 140 -3.17 -1.07 -20.59
C ALA A 140 -2.33 -0.97 -21.88
N LEU A 141 -1.47 -1.97 -22.15
CA LEU A 141 -0.68 -2.03 -23.40
C LEU A 141 -1.57 -2.15 -24.64
N CYS A 142 -2.63 -2.95 -24.58
CA CYS A 142 -3.59 -3.07 -25.69
C CYS A 142 -4.35 -1.76 -25.94
N MET A 143 -4.69 -0.99 -24.89
CA MET A 143 -5.32 0.32 -25.05
C MET A 143 -4.34 1.37 -25.59
N LEU A 144 -3.07 1.32 -25.19
CA LEU A 144 -2.04 2.25 -25.66
C LEU A 144 -1.63 1.97 -27.12
N PHE A 145 -1.59 0.69 -27.51
CA PHE A 145 -1.28 0.23 -28.85
C PHE A 145 -2.43 -0.61 -29.40
N PRO A 146 -3.42 0.00 -30.07
CA PRO A 146 -4.61 -0.69 -30.56
C PRO A 146 -4.34 -1.84 -31.55
N LYS A 147 -3.12 -1.90 -32.11
CA LYS A 147 -2.67 -2.97 -33.00
C LYS A 147 -2.18 -4.22 -32.26
N LEU A 148 -1.88 -4.12 -30.96
CA LEU A 148 -1.43 -5.24 -30.14
C LEU A 148 -2.64 -6.00 -29.60
N GLN A 149 -2.71 -7.29 -29.93
CA GLN A 149 -3.69 -8.21 -29.34
C GLN A 149 -3.26 -8.59 -27.91
N LEU A 150 -4.25 -8.94 -27.07
CA LEU A 150 -4.05 -9.22 -25.65
C LEU A 150 -2.96 -10.25 -25.34
N TRP A 151 -2.86 -11.32 -26.14
CA TRP A 151 -1.86 -12.35 -25.93
C TRP A 151 -0.42 -11.84 -26.09
N HIS A 152 -0.18 -10.85 -26.97
CA HIS A 152 1.13 -10.22 -27.09
C HIS A 152 1.45 -9.38 -25.85
N GLY A 153 0.45 -8.66 -25.32
CA GLY A 153 0.60 -7.89 -24.08
C GLY A 153 1.01 -8.78 -22.91
N VAL A 154 0.32 -9.91 -22.74
CA VAL A 154 0.63 -10.92 -21.70
C VAL A 154 2.05 -11.48 -21.83
N LEU A 155 2.51 -11.78 -23.06
CA LEU A 155 3.87 -12.27 -23.26
C LEU A 155 4.94 -11.23 -22.93
N ILE A 156 4.70 -9.96 -23.28
CA ILE A 156 5.62 -8.86 -22.97
C ILE A 156 5.72 -8.67 -21.45
N THR A 157 4.59 -8.64 -20.74
CA THR A 157 4.58 -8.47 -19.28
C THR A 157 5.18 -9.68 -18.56
N ALA A 158 4.93 -10.90 -19.04
CA ALA A 158 5.56 -12.11 -18.48
C ALA A 158 7.09 -12.09 -18.70
N PHE A 159 7.56 -11.61 -19.85
CA PHE A 159 8.98 -11.46 -20.11
C PHE A 159 9.62 -10.40 -19.22
N ASP A 160 8.95 -9.26 -18.97
CA ASP A 160 9.44 -8.21 -18.08
C ASP A 160 9.67 -8.71 -16.65
N VAL A 161 8.73 -9.49 -16.10
CA VAL A 161 8.89 -10.11 -14.77
C VAL A 161 10.10 -11.04 -14.73
N ILE A 162 10.27 -11.90 -15.74
CA ILE A 162 11.43 -12.79 -15.85
C ILE A 162 12.73 -11.98 -15.97
N PHE A 163 12.72 -10.89 -16.73
CA PHE A 163 13.87 -10.01 -16.92
C PHE A 163 14.29 -9.32 -15.62
N ILE A 164 13.32 -8.81 -14.84
CA ILE A 164 13.56 -8.21 -13.52
C ILE A 164 14.11 -9.26 -12.54
N LEU A 165 13.56 -10.48 -12.53
CA LEU A 165 14.06 -11.59 -11.72
C LEU A 165 15.48 -12.02 -12.13
N ALA A 166 15.79 -12.02 -13.42
CA ALA A 166 17.10 -12.40 -13.96
C ALA A 166 18.20 -11.37 -13.65
N MET A 167 17.84 -10.09 -13.51
CA MET A 167 18.74 -9.04 -13.00
C MET A 167 18.91 -9.07 -11.46
N GLY A 168 18.35 -10.10 -10.81
CA GLY A 168 18.22 -10.28 -9.38
C GLY A 168 19.54 -10.29 -8.61
N ASP A 169 19.96 -9.10 -8.17
CA ASP A 169 20.39 -8.88 -6.79
C ASP A 169 20.35 -7.38 -6.44
N PRO A 170 19.16 -6.78 -6.22
CA PRO A 170 19.05 -5.39 -5.78
C PRO A 170 19.52 -5.19 -4.33
N LEU A 171 19.67 -6.27 -3.54
CA LEU A 171 19.87 -6.25 -2.09
C LEU A 171 21.26 -5.78 -1.60
N ARG A 172 22.17 -5.37 -2.49
CA ARG A 172 23.49 -4.84 -2.10
C ARG A 172 23.68 -3.37 -2.47
N GLY A 173 23.37 -2.48 -1.52
CA GLY A 173 23.87 -1.10 -1.48
C GLY A 173 22.94 -0.04 -2.09
N LYS A 174 23.50 0.84 -2.94
CA LYS A 174 22.79 1.94 -3.65
C LYS A 174 21.59 1.53 -4.52
N PRO A 175 21.49 0.32 -5.16
CA PRO A 175 20.39 0.00 -6.06
C PRO A 175 19.00 -0.08 -5.40
N VAL A 176 18.89 -0.46 -4.12
CA VAL A 176 17.60 -0.47 -3.39
C VAL A 176 16.96 0.91 -3.37
N ARG A 177 17.76 1.96 -3.11
CA ARG A 177 17.26 3.32 -3.01
C ARG A 177 16.84 3.89 -4.36
N THR A 178 17.53 3.50 -5.43
CA THR A 178 17.14 3.87 -6.80
C THR A 178 15.83 3.19 -7.20
N PHE A 179 15.66 1.91 -6.84
CA PHE A 179 14.44 1.16 -7.08
C PHE A 179 13.23 1.76 -6.35
N GLU A 180 13.40 2.10 -5.07
CA GLU A 180 12.38 2.81 -4.28
C GLU A 180 11.98 4.15 -4.92
N LEU A 181 12.96 4.94 -5.37
CA LEU A 181 12.71 6.24 -5.99
C LEU A 181 12.00 6.10 -7.35
N LEU A 182 12.34 5.08 -8.13
CA LEU A 182 11.67 4.76 -9.39
C LEU A 182 10.20 4.42 -9.16
N ILE A 183 9.91 3.56 -8.18
CA ILE A 183 8.55 3.20 -7.78
C ILE A 183 7.78 4.45 -7.31
N ALA A 184 8.40 5.25 -6.44
CA ALA A 184 7.80 6.49 -5.94
C ALA A 184 7.48 7.48 -7.07
N ALA A 185 8.35 7.61 -8.06
CA ALA A 185 8.13 8.46 -9.23
C ALA A 185 6.97 7.96 -10.09
N MET A 186 6.86 6.64 -10.30
CA MET A 186 5.76 6.04 -11.05
C MET A 186 4.41 6.29 -10.36
N VAL A 187 4.33 6.10 -9.04
CA VAL A 187 3.11 6.35 -8.27
C VAL A 187 2.73 7.83 -8.28
N LEU A 188 3.72 8.72 -8.17
CA LEU A 188 3.48 10.16 -8.27
C LEU A 188 2.90 10.54 -9.63
N ALA A 189 3.39 9.94 -10.73
CA ALA A 189 2.85 10.18 -12.07
C ALA A 189 1.38 9.73 -12.18
N VAL A 190 1.03 8.56 -11.64
CA VAL A 190 -0.36 8.07 -11.57
C VAL A 190 -1.24 9.02 -10.75
N LEU A 191 -0.76 9.46 -9.59
CA LEU A 191 -1.49 10.39 -8.72
C LEU A 191 -1.78 11.72 -9.43
N ILE A 192 -0.79 12.29 -10.11
CA ILE A 192 -0.95 13.52 -10.90
C ILE A 192 -2.00 13.31 -12.00
N CYS A 193 -1.95 12.16 -12.70
CA CYS A 193 -2.93 11.81 -13.73
C CYS A 193 -4.36 11.78 -13.16
N MET A 194 -4.56 11.11 -12.02
CA MET A 194 -5.87 11.05 -11.34
C MET A 194 -6.37 12.43 -10.89
N ILE A 195 -5.50 13.27 -10.33
CA ILE A 195 -5.87 14.64 -9.94
C ILE A 195 -6.33 15.45 -11.15
N VAL A 196 -5.64 15.34 -12.29
CA VAL A 196 -6.03 16.03 -13.53
C VAL A 196 -7.40 15.56 -14.03
N ILE A 197 -7.68 14.25 -13.96
CA ILE A 197 -8.98 13.70 -14.36
C ILE A 197 -10.09 14.22 -13.45
N ILE A 198 -9.92 14.14 -12.13
CA ILE A 198 -10.91 14.62 -11.15
C ILE A 198 -11.14 16.12 -11.30
N SER A 199 -10.08 16.91 -11.56
CA SER A 199 -10.21 18.36 -11.78
C SER A 199 -10.97 18.72 -13.04
N LYS A 200 -11.07 17.81 -14.03
CA LYS A 200 -11.85 18.02 -15.26
C LYS A 200 -13.27 17.50 -15.15
N VAL A 201 -13.59 16.71 -14.13
CA VAL A 201 -14.94 16.22 -13.87
C VAL A 201 -15.63 17.23 -12.95
N ASP A 202 -16.84 17.67 -13.31
CA ASP A 202 -17.67 18.52 -12.44
C ASP A 202 -18.19 17.70 -11.25
N VAL A 203 -17.32 17.47 -10.25
CA VAL A 203 -17.64 16.71 -9.05
C VAL A 203 -18.45 17.57 -8.09
N ASN A 204 -19.64 17.09 -7.72
CA ASN A 204 -20.37 17.65 -6.58
C ASN A 204 -19.71 17.22 -5.27
N TRP A 205 -18.80 18.04 -4.76
CA TRP A 205 -18.07 17.78 -3.51
C TRP A 205 -19.00 17.60 -2.30
N ALA A 206 -20.17 18.25 -2.28
CA ALA A 206 -21.12 18.09 -1.19
C ALA A 206 -21.62 16.64 -1.08
N ASP A 207 -21.96 16.03 -2.22
CA ASP A 207 -22.42 14.64 -2.27
C ASP A 207 -21.27 13.65 -2.00
N ALA A 208 -20.05 13.97 -2.43
CA ALA A 208 -18.87 13.17 -2.14
C ALA A 208 -18.57 13.12 -0.63
N PHE A 209 -18.63 14.26 0.06
CA PHE A 209 -18.45 14.31 1.52
C PHE A 209 -19.58 13.60 2.27
N GLN A 210 -20.82 13.68 1.78
CA GLN A 210 -21.94 12.91 2.32
C GLN A 210 -21.76 11.40 2.12
N GLY A 211 -21.10 10.97 1.04
CA GLY A 211 -20.77 9.56 0.77
C GLY A 211 -19.82 8.94 1.80
N TYR A 212 -19.03 9.75 2.52
CA TYR A 212 -18.21 9.29 3.65
C TYR A 212 -19.00 9.13 4.95
N ILE A 213 -20.26 9.56 5.01
CA ILE A 213 -21.13 9.34 6.17
C ILE A 213 -21.86 7.99 5.98
N PRO A 214 -21.95 7.14 7.01
CA PRO A 214 -22.64 5.86 6.91
C PRO A 214 -24.11 6.06 6.52
N SER A 215 -24.45 5.65 5.30
CA SER A 215 -25.81 5.70 4.78
C SER A 215 -26.60 4.46 5.19
N LYS A 216 -27.91 4.62 5.44
CA LYS A 216 -28.84 3.52 5.75
C LYS A 216 -28.92 2.45 4.65
N TYR A 217 -28.42 2.73 3.44
CA TYR A 217 -28.30 1.75 2.36
C TYR A 217 -27.34 0.59 2.66
N ILE A 218 -26.35 0.78 3.55
CA ILE A 218 -25.41 -0.27 3.95
C ILE A 218 -26.09 -1.29 4.88
N PHE A 219 -27.11 -0.85 5.64
CA PHE A 219 -27.84 -1.66 6.61
C PHE A 219 -29.26 -2.01 6.16
N GLY A 220 -29.72 -1.44 5.05
CA GLY A 220 -31.00 -1.73 4.42
C GLY A 220 -30.94 -3.07 3.70
N SER A 221 -31.72 -4.03 4.18
CA SER A 221 -31.89 -5.38 3.66
C SER A 221 -32.01 -5.44 2.12
N GLY A 222 -30.95 -5.86 1.44
CA GLY A 222 -30.91 -6.18 0.01
C GLY A 222 -31.44 -7.58 -0.31
N TRP A 223 -32.66 -7.91 0.14
CA TRP A 223 -33.36 -9.17 -0.22
C TRP A 223 -34.53 -8.95 -1.19
N ASN A 224 -34.57 -7.83 -1.91
CA ASN A 224 -35.52 -7.63 -3.01
C ASN A 224 -34.77 -7.23 -4.28
N LEU A 225 -34.02 -8.18 -4.86
CA LEU A 225 -33.72 -8.16 -6.29
C LEU A 225 -35.00 -8.57 -7.04
N HIS A 226 -35.73 -7.60 -7.57
CA HIS A 226 -36.55 -7.86 -8.75
C HIS A 226 -35.62 -7.76 -9.97
N VAL A 227 -35.51 -8.90 -10.65
CA VAL A 227 -34.95 -9.09 -12.00
C VAL A 227 -35.67 -8.18 -12.99
#